data_AF-A0A2X1MVI6-F1
#
_entry.id   AF-A0A2X1MVI6-F1
#
_cell.length_a   1.000
_cell.length_b   1.000
_cell.length_c   1.000
_cell.angle_alpha   90.00
_cell.angle_beta   90.00
_cell.angle_gamma   90.00
#
_symmetry.space_group_name_H-M   'P 1'
#
loop_
_entity.id
_entity.type
_entity.pdbx_description
1 polymer ?
#
loop_
_entity_poly.entity_id
_entity_poly.type
_entity_poly.pdbx_seq_one_letter_code
_entity_poly.pdbx_strand_id
1 'polypeptide(L)'
;MAAAALQYVGVFRNHDIADVVDKAKVLSLAAVQLHGNEEQLYIDTLREALPAHVAIWKALSVGETLPAREFQHVDKYVLDNGQGGSGQRFDWSLLNGQSLGNVLLAGGLGADNCVEAAQTGCAGLDFNSAVESQPGIKDRTSFGLGFPDAARILRKGTMTTLLNPYFGEFGGMYVPQILMPALRQLEEAFVSAQKDPEFQAQFNDLLKNYAGRPTALTKCQNITAGTNTTLYLKREDLLHGGAHKTNQVLGQALLAKRMGKTEIIAETGAGQHGVASALASALLGLKCRIYMGAKDVERQSPNVFRMRLMGAEVIPVHSGSATLKDACNEALRDWSGSYETAHYMLGTAAGPHPYPDHCA
;
A
#
# COMPACT_ATOMS: atom_id res chain seq x y z
N MET A 1 -15.38 -3.72 -16.06
CA MET A 1 -14.84 -2.36 -15.81
C MET A 1 -14.77 -1.64 -17.14
N ALA A 2 -15.35 -0.45 -17.26
CA ALA A 2 -15.12 0.39 -18.43
C ALA A 2 -13.61 0.71 -18.51
N ALA A 3 -13.02 0.63 -19.71
CA ALA A 3 -11.64 1.06 -19.90
C ALA A 3 -11.55 2.55 -19.52
N ALA A 4 -10.49 2.94 -18.81
CA ALA A 4 -10.23 4.35 -18.53
C ALA A 4 -10.18 5.13 -19.87
N ALA A 5 -10.75 6.32 -19.89
CA ALA A 5 -10.71 7.16 -21.08
C ALA A 5 -9.24 7.44 -21.47
N LEU A 6 -8.92 7.28 -22.76
CA LEU A 6 -7.60 7.60 -23.28
C LEU A 6 -7.32 9.08 -23.07
N GLN A 7 -6.18 9.39 -22.45
CA GLN A 7 -5.70 10.74 -22.26
C GLN A 7 -4.74 11.09 -23.40
N TYR A 8 -4.96 12.23 -24.04
CA TYR A 8 -4.13 12.69 -25.14
C TYR A 8 -3.00 13.59 -24.64
N VAL A 9 -1.80 13.39 -25.18
CA VAL A 9 -0.61 14.22 -24.93
C VAL A 9 -0.18 14.84 -26.24
N GLY A 10 -0.02 16.16 -26.26
CA GLY A 10 0.46 16.88 -27.44
C GLY A 10 1.97 17.06 -27.39
N VAL A 11 2.66 16.73 -28.49
CA VAL A 11 4.12 16.90 -28.61
C VAL A 11 4.43 18.17 -29.38
N PHE A 12 5.23 19.06 -28.79
CA PHE A 12 5.57 20.37 -29.34
C PHE A 12 7.08 20.57 -29.36
N ARG A 13 7.57 21.30 -30.37
CA ARG A 13 8.99 21.61 -30.51
C ARG A 13 9.15 23.07 -30.91
N ASN A 14 9.58 23.91 -29.98
CA ASN A 14 9.81 25.35 -30.17
C ASN A 14 8.60 26.07 -30.81
N HIS A 15 7.38 25.66 -30.47
CA HIS A 15 6.16 26.30 -30.98
C HIS A 15 5.85 27.58 -30.20
N ASP A 16 5.01 28.43 -30.77
CA ASP A 16 4.51 29.62 -30.07
C ASP A 16 3.57 29.22 -28.93
N ILE A 17 3.67 29.91 -27.78
CA ILE A 17 2.88 29.58 -26.58
C ILE A 17 1.38 29.69 -26.86
N ALA A 18 0.95 30.68 -27.65
CA ALA A 18 -0.47 30.84 -27.94
C ALA A 18 -1.02 29.65 -28.74
N ASP A 19 -0.23 29.11 -29.68
CA ASP A 19 -0.59 27.93 -30.47
C ASP A 19 -0.65 26.66 -29.60
N VAL A 20 0.33 26.48 -28.69
CA VAL A 20 0.34 25.36 -27.74
C VAL A 20 -0.90 25.38 -26.84
N VAL A 21 -1.24 26.56 -26.30
CA VAL A 21 -2.39 26.75 -25.40
C VAL A 21 -3.71 26.54 -26.14
N ASP A 22 -3.84 27.04 -27.36
CA ASP A 22 -5.03 26.84 -28.20
C ASP A 22 -5.25 25.35 -28.48
N LYS A 23 -4.23 24.64 -28.96
CA LYS A 23 -4.29 23.20 -29.22
C LYS A 23 -4.59 22.39 -27.97
N ALA A 24 -4.00 22.76 -26.83
CA ALA A 24 -4.26 22.10 -25.55
C ALA A 24 -5.73 22.19 -25.13
N LYS A 25 -6.37 23.35 -25.35
CA LYS A 25 -7.80 23.56 -25.06
C LYS A 25 -8.70 22.84 -26.06
N VAL A 26 -8.47 23.04 -27.35
CA VAL A 26 -9.30 22.49 -28.44
C VAL A 26 -9.30 20.96 -28.42
N LEU A 27 -8.13 20.35 -28.18
CA LEU A 27 -7.98 18.89 -28.17
C LEU A 27 -8.16 18.28 -26.77
N SER A 28 -8.45 19.09 -25.75
CA SER A 28 -8.58 18.64 -24.35
C SER A 28 -7.40 17.77 -23.92
N LEU A 29 -6.18 18.26 -24.15
CA LEU A 29 -4.96 17.53 -23.83
C LEU A 29 -4.80 17.36 -22.31
N ALA A 30 -4.38 16.17 -21.89
CA ALA A 30 -3.99 15.90 -20.51
C ALA A 30 -2.59 16.43 -20.20
N ALA A 31 -1.71 16.49 -21.20
CA ALA A 31 -0.37 17.05 -21.06
C ALA A 31 0.17 17.65 -22.37
N VAL A 32 1.12 18.57 -22.23
CA VAL A 32 1.95 19.09 -23.31
C VAL A 32 3.38 18.63 -23.10
N GLN A 33 3.99 18.02 -24.11
CA GLN A 33 5.34 17.49 -24.08
C GLN A 33 6.26 18.35 -24.94
N LEU A 34 7.19 19.04 -24.29
CA LEU A 34 8.15 19.95 -24.91
C LEU A 34 9.42 19.19 -25.30
N HIS A 35 9.73 19.15 -26.60
CA HIS A 35 10.89 18.44 -27.19
C HIS A 35 11.97 19.37 -27.76
N GLY A 36 11.76 20.68 -27.67
CA GLY A 36 12.69 21.67 -28.20
C GLY A 36 13.71 22.16 -27.18
N ASN A 37 14.25 23.34 -27.49
CA ASN A 37 15.20 24.07 -26.67
C ASN A 37 14.47 25.08 -25.76
N GLU A 38 13.21 24.81 -25.40
CA GLU A 38 12.43 25.71 -24.56
C GLU A 38 13.08 25.84 -23.18
N GLU A 39 13.38 27.08 -22.79
CA GLU A 39 14.04 27.46 -21.53
C GLU A 39 13.04 27.70 -20.39
N GLN A 40 13.53 27.94 -19.16
CA GLN A 40 12.68 28.13 -17.98
C GLN A 40 11.62 29.23 -18.17
N LEU A 41 12.00 30.37 -18.74
CA LEU A 41 11.08 31.49 -18.99
C LEU A 41 9.90 31.08 -19.89
N TYR A 42 10.14 30.23 -20.88
CA TYR A 42 9.09 29.70 -21.75
C TYR A 42 8.13 28.81 -20.95
N ILE A 43 8.68 27.94 -20.09
CA ILE A 43 7.88 27.01 -19.27
C ILE A 43 7.01 27.78 -18.28
N ASP A 44 7.55 28.81 -17.63
CA ASP A 44 6.80 29.65 -16.68
C ASP A 44 5.64 30.36 -17.37
N THR A 45 5.93 31.00 -18.52
CA THR A 45 4.92 31.70 -19.32
C THR A 45 3.85 30.74 -19.84
N LEU A 46 4.25 29.55 -20.28
CA LEU A 46 3.33 28.50 -20.71
C LEU A 46 2.48 28.01 -19.55
N ARG A 47 3.05 27.87 -18.34
CA ARG A 47 2.34 27.40 -17.17
C ARG A 47 1.22 28.34 -16.77
N GLU A 48 1.46 29.64 -16.81
CA GLU A 48 0.47 30.68 -16.52
C GLU A 48 -0.68 30.69 -17.54
N ALA A 49 -0.39 30.39 -18.81
CA ALA A 49 -1.38 30.44 -19.89
C ALA A 49 -2.21 29.14 -20.05
N LEU A 50 -1.67 28.00 -19.61
CA LEU A 50 -2.33 26.70 -19.72
C LEU A 50 -3.37 26.49 -18.62
N PRO A 51 -4.44 25.72 -18.89
CA PRO A 51 -5.36 25.28 -17.83
C PRO A 51 -4.61 24.47 -16.75
N ALA A 52 -4.99 24.66 -15.48
CA ALA A 52 -4.32 24.03 -14.33
C ALA A 52 -4.30 22.49 -14.34
N HIS A 53 -5.21 21.86 -15.08
CA HIS A 53 -5.28 20.40 -15.20
C HIS A 53 -4.33 19.82 -16.27
N VAL A 54 -3.75 20.65 -17.13
CA VAL A 54 -2.86 20.21 -18.22
C VAL A 54 -1.44 20.14 -17.69
N ALA A 55 -0.86 18.94 -17.65
CA ALA A 55 0.52 18.74 -17.21
C ALA A 55 1.54 19.26 -18.25
N ILE A 56 2.71 19.70 -17.80
CA ILE A 56 3.84 20.07 -18.65
C ILE A 56 4.91 18.99 -18.51
N TRP A 57 5.27 18.36 -19.62
CA TRP A 57 6.33 17.36 -19.69
C TRP A 57 7.51 17.93 -20.48
N LYS A 58 8.74 17.74 -19.99
CA LYS A 58 9.96 18.17 -20.70
C LYS A 58 10.78 16.96 -21.14
N ALA A 59 11.06 16.87 -22.44
CA ALA A 59 11.96 15.86 -22.97
C ALA A 59 13.41 16.33 -22.82
N LEU A 60 14.29 15.44 -22.35
CA LEU A 60 15.72 15.67 -22.23
C LEU A 60 16.48 14.53 -22.89
N SER A 61 17.49 14.88 -23.68
CA SER A 61 18.37 13.93 -24.32
C SER A 61 19.46 13.46 -23.35
N VAL A 62 19.65 12.15 -23.23
CA VAL A 62 20.69 11.51 -22.44
C VAL A 62 21.84 11.11 -23.35
N GLY A 63 23.00 11.73 -23.13
CA GLY A 63 24.27 11.37 -23.77
C GLY A 63 25.11 10.46 -22.88
N GLU A 64 26.38 10.83 -22.66
CA GLU A 64 27.28 10.10 -21.75
C GLU A 64 26.93 10.30 -20.26
N THR A 65 26.18 11.35 -19.94
CA THR A 65 25.75 11.69 -18.58
C THR A 65 24.27 12.05 -18.55
N LEU A 66 23.65 11.92 -17.37
CA LEU A 66 22.26 12.33 -17.20
C LEU A 66 22.13 13.86 -17.19
N PRO A 67 21.17 14.41 -17.96
CA PRO A 67 20.90 15.84 -17.94
C PRO A 67 20.30 16.26 -16.59
N ALA A 68 20.64 17.46 -16.14
CA ALA A 68 20.08 18.05 -14.94
C ALA A 68 18.57 18.31 -15.13
N ARG A 69 17.78 18.03 -14.08
CA ARG A 69 16.31 18.15 -14.06
C ARG A 69 15.89 19.34 -13.20
N GLU A 70 16.37 20.53 -13.56
CA GLU A 70 16.28 21.74 -12.73
C GLU A 70 15.07 22.62 -13.07
N PHE A 71 14.27 22.24 -14.06
CA PHE A 71 13.16 23.06 -14.50
C PHE A 71 12.03 23.11 -13.48
N GLN A 72 11.56 24.32 -13.16
CA GLN A 72 10.36 24.55 -12.36
C GLN A 72 9.12 24.39 -13.25
N HIS A 73 7.98 24.09 -12.62
CA HIS A 73 6.68 23.91 -13.29
C HIS A 73 6.61 22.77 -14.33
N VAL A 74 7.59 21.87 -14.30
CA VAL A 74 7.57 20.61 -15.07
C VAL A 74 7.04 19.49 -14.20
N ASP A 75 5.98 18.84 -14.65
CA ASP A 75 5.32 17.74 -13.94
C ASP A 75 6.04 16.41 -14.18
N LYS A 76 6.55 16.19 -15.40
CA LYS A 76 7.28 14.97 -15.76
C LYS A 76 8.43 15.23 -16.73
N TYR A 77 9.47 14.40 -16.63
CA TYR A 77 10.59 14.39 -17.56
C TYR A 77 10.52 13.18 -18.47
N VAL A 78 10.79 13.36 -19.75
CA VAL A 78 10.90 12.26 -20.72
C VAL A 78 12.36 12.11 -21.10
N LEU A 79 12.99 11.00 -20.74
CA LEU A 79 14.41 10.75 -21.06
C LEU A 79 14.50 9.87 -22.30
N ASP A 80 15.20 10.37 -23.32
CA ASP A 80 15.46 9.68 -24.59
C ASP A 80 16.94 9.80 -24.96
N ASN A 81 17.45 9.02 -25.90
CA ASN A 81 18.83 9.10 -26.40
C ASN A 81 19.09 10.30 -27.34
N GLY A 82 18.08 11.14 -27.59
CA GLY A 82 18.17 12.32 -28.46
C GLY A 82 18.07 12.04 -29.96
N GLN A 83 18.03 10.78 -30.38
CA GLN A 83 17.85 10.37 -31.76
C GLN A 83 16.48 9.71 -31.94
N GLY A 84 15.44 10.55 -31.96
CA GLY A 84 14.06 10.12 -32.20
C GLY A 84 13.96 9.24 -33.45
N GLY A 85 13.37 8.04 -33.31
CA GLY A 85 13.22 7.07 -34.40
C GLY A 85 14.43 6.17 -34.66
N SER A 86 15.54 6.30 -33.92
CA SER A 86 16.71 5.41 -34.04
C SER A 86 16.45 3.98 -33.53
N GLY A 87 15.46 3.81 -32.65
CA GLY A 87 15.21 2.54 -31.96
C GLY A 87 16.29 2.16 -30.95
N GLN A 88 17.26 3.04 -30.68
CA GLN A 88 18.34 2.79 -29.73
C GLN A 88 17.95 3.28 -28.33
N ARG A 89 18.41 2.57 -27.30
CA ARG A 89 18.30 2.99 -25.90
C ARG A 89 19.59 3.66 -25.44
N PHE A 90 19.51 4.56 -24.47
CA PHE A 90 20.68 5.03 -23.73
C PHE A 90 21.03 4.03 -22.61
N ASP A 91 22.19 4.20 -21.99
CA ASP A 91 22.61 3.34 -20.88
C ASP A 91 21.80 3.63 -19.60
N TRP A 92 20.91 2.70 -19.24
CA TRP A 92 20.09 2.81 -18.02
C TRP A 92 20.90 2.66 -16.74
N SER A 93 22.14 2.19 -16.79
CA SER A 93 23.02 2.15 -15.61
C SER A 93 23.22 3.54 -15.00
N LEU A 94 23.11 4.60 -15.82
CA LEU A 94 23.18 5.99 -15.39
C LEU A 94 22.04 6.38 -14.45
N LEU A 95 20.89 5.70 -14.53
CA LEU A 95 19.70 5.97 -13.69
C LEU A 95 19.84 5.43 -12.25
N ASN A 96 20.87 4.63 -11.97
CA ASN A 96 21.06 4.02 -10.66
C ASN A 96 21.22 5.08 -9.55
N GLY A 97 20.42 4.94 -8.49
CA GLY A 97 20.43 5.86 -7.35
C GLY A 97 19.72 7.21 -7.59
N GLN A 98 19.09 7.39 -8.76
CA GLN A 98 18.29 8.59 -9.06
C GLN A 98 16.82 8.41 -8.65
N SER A 99 16.17 9.49 -8.22
CA SER A 99 14.71 9.50 -8.05
C SER A 99 14.03 9.63 -9.41
N LEU A 100 13.24 8.62 -9.81
CA LEU A 100 12.61 8.53 -11.14
C LEU A 100 11.06 8.57 -11.08
N GLY A 101 10.48 8.93 -9.94
CA GLY A 101 9.02 8.97 -9.73
C GLY A 101 8.26 9.99 -10.60
N ASN A 102 8.97 10.89 -11.29
CA ASN A 102 8.43 11.81 -12.28
C ASN A 102 9.06 11.63 -13.68
N VAL A 103 9.74 10.51 -13.93
CA VAL A 103 10.44 10.26 -15.20
C VAL A 103 9.72 9.22 -16.04
N LEU A 104 9.52 9.53 -17.31
CA LEU A 104 9.12 8.61 -18.36
C LEU A 104 10.37 8.20 -19.14
N LEU A 105 10.58 6.90 -19.34
CA LEU A 105 11.64 6.41 -20.22
C LEU A 105 11.09 6.31 -21.65
N ALA A 106 11.87 6.83 -22.60
CA ALA A 106 11.61 6.77 -24.03
C ALA A 106 12.87 6.28 -24.77
N GLY A 107 12.71 5.94 -26.05
CA GLY A 107 13.81 5.50 -26.91
C GLY A 107 14.07 3.99 -26.84
N GLY A 108 13.87 3.29 -27.97
CA GLY A 108 14.21 1.87 -28.10
C GLY A 108 13.41 0.90 -27.21
N LEU A 109 12.28 1.33 -26.63
CA LEU A 109 11.43 0.50 -25.76
C LEU A 109 10.47 -0.39 -26.55
N GLY A 110 10.52 -1.69 -26.27
CA GLY A 110 9.73 -2.74 -26.90
C GLY A 110 9.25 -3.79 -25.90
N ALA A 111 8.61 -4.85 -26.41
CA ALA A 111 8.07 -5.93 -25.57
C ALA A 111 9.17 -6.73 -24.84
N ASP A 112 10.37 -6.80 -25.43
CA ASP A 112 11.53 -7.54 -24.97
C ASP A 112 12.25 -6.89 -23.77
N ASN A 113 12.14 -5.57 -23.60
CA ASN A 113 12.89 -4.82 -22.58
C ASN A 113 12.00 -3.98 -21.62
N CYS A 114 10.67 -4.01 -21.78
CA CYS A 114 9.76 -3.22 -20.96
C CYS A 114 9.77 -3.55 -19.46
N VAL A 115 10.02 -4.81 -19.10
CA VAL A 115 10.10 -5.23 -17.70
C VAL A 115 11.37 -4.67 -17.04
N GLU A 116 12.50 -4.77 -17.72
CA GLU A 116 13.78 -4.17 -17.28
C GLU A 116 13.63 -2.64 -17.14
N ALA A 117 12.98 -2.00 -18.11
CA ALA A 117 12.71 -0.56 -18.07
C ALA A 117 11.86 -0.16 -16.86
N ALA A 118 10.80 -0.92 -16.56
CA ALA A 118 9.94 -0.67 -15.41
C ALA A 118 10.69 -0.86 -14.08
N GLN A 119 11.64 -1.79 -14.01
CA GLN A 119 12.45 -2.06 -12.81
C GLN A 119 13.41 -0.92 -12.44
N THR A 120 13.67 0.03 -13.35
CA THR A 120 14.44 1.24 -13.04
C THR A 120 13.76 2.13 -12.00
N GLY A 121 12.44 1.98 -11.80
CA GLY A 121 11.65 2.83 -10.91
C GLY A 121 11.07 4.08 -11.59
N CYS A 122 11.06 4.11 -12.93
CA CYS A 122 10.42 5.17 -13.70
C CYS A 122 8.89 5.23 -13.49
N ALA A 123 8.32 6.41 -13.71
CA ALA A 123 6.88 6.68 -13.59
C ALA A 123 6.06 6.14 -14.77
N GLY A 124 6.71 5.77 -15.88
CA GLY A 124 6.06 5.26 -17.06
C GLY A 124 7.02 5.01 -18.21
N LEU A 125 6.51 4.34 -19.25
CA LEU A 125 7.26 3.90 -20.42
C LEU A 125 6.60 4.44 -21.68
N ASP A 126 7.42 4.99 -22.58
CA ASP A 126 7.03 5.44 -23.91
C ASP A 126 7.52 4.44 -24.97
N PHE A 127 6.59 3.66 -25.52
CA PHE A 127 6.89 2.57 -26.42
C PHE A 127 7.03 3.02 -27.87
N ASN A 128 8.01 2.44 -28.57
CA ASN A 128 8.26 2.74 -29.98
C ASN A 128 7.15 2.20 -30.91
N SER A 129 7.30 2.43 -32.22
CA SER A 129 6.35 1.99 -33.24
C SER A 129 6.36 0.47 -33.51
N ALA A 130 7.31 -0.30 -32.96
CA ALA A 130 7.35 -1.76 -33.15
C ALA A 130 6.18 -2.49 -32.45
N VAL A 131 5.51 -1.83 -31.51
CA VAL A 131 4.27 -2.32 -30.87
C VAL A 131 3.00 -1.78 -31.51
N GLU A 132 3.10 -1.17 -32.70
CA GLU A 132 1.97 -0.65 -33.47
C GLU A 132 1.55 -1.63 -34.58
N SER A 133 0.24 -1.84 -34.76
CA SER A 133 -0.28 -2.57 -35.94
C SER A 133 -0.41 -1.65 -37.16
N GLN A 134 -0.59 -0.35 -36.93
CA GLN A 134 -0.59 0.72 -37.91
C GLN A 134 -0.02 1.99 -37.27
N PRO A 135 0.55 2.94 -38.03
CA PRO A 135 1.08 4.17 -37.47
C PRO A 135 0.11 4.86 -36.50
N GLY A 136 0.51 4.99 -35.23
CA GLY A 136 -0.29 5.58 -34.16
C GLY A 136 -1.34 4.65 -33.51
N ILE A 137 -1.47 3.39 -33.94
CA ILE A 137 -2.39 2.39 -33.36
C ILE A 137 -1.58 1.29 -32.69
N LYS A 138 -1.50 1.33 -31.37
CA LYS A 138 -0.83 0.31 -30.53
C LYS A 138 -1.64 -1.00 -30.55
N ASP A 139 -0.98 -2.12 -30.82
CA ASP A 139 -1.60 -3.44 -30.87
C ASP A 139 -1.29 -4.25 -29.61
N ARG A 140 -2.33 -4.56 -28.85
CA ARG A 140 -2.25 -5.35 -27.60
C ARG A 140 -1.56 -6.71 -27.80
N THR A 141 -1.65 -7.31 -28.98
CA THR A 141 -1.04 -8.61 -29.26
C THR A 141 0.48 -8.53 -29.48
N SER A 142 0.98 -7.37 -29.89
CA SER A 142 2.41 -7.09 -30.10
C SER A 142 3.19 -6.85 -28.80
N PHE A 143 2.50 -6.67 -27.67
CA PHE A 143 3.12 -6.35 -26.38
C PHE A 143 3.71 -7.57 -25.62
N GLY A 144 3.64 -8.78 -26.18
CA GLY A 144 4.24 -9.98 -25.60
C GLY A 144 3.74 -10.31 -24.16
N LEU A 145 4.39 -11.28 -23.52
CA LEU A 145 4.05 -11.70 -22.15
C LEU A 145 4.56 -10.73 -21.05
N GLY A 146 5.51 -9.84 -21.38
CA GLY A 146 6.16 -8.96 -20.39
C GLY A 146 5.37 -7.69 -20.04
N PHE A 147 4.42 -7.27 -20.86
CA PHE A 147 3.68 -6.03 -20.62
C PHE A 147 2.78 -6.03 -19.37
N PRO A 148 2.03 -7.10 -19.04
CA PRO A 148 1.33 -7.19 -17.77
C PRO A 148 2.27 -7.05 -16.56
N ASP A 149 3.48 -7.59 -16.65
CA ASP A 149 4.48 -7.49 -15.59
C ASP A 149 5.06 -6.08 -15.49
N ALA A 150 5.43 -5.45 -16.61
CA ALA A 150 5.87 -4.06 -16.64
C ALA A 150 4.79 -3.10 -16.10
N ALA A 151 3.53 -3.28 -16.52
CA ALA A 151 2.40 -2.50 -16.01
C ALA A 151 2.17 -2.74 -14.50
N ARG A 152 2.38 -3.97 -14.01
CA ARG A 152 2.32 -4.29 -12.58
C ARG A 152 3.46 -3.61 -11.82
N ILE A 153 4.67 -3.59 -12.36
CA ILE A 153 5.84 -2.95 -11.74
C ILE A 153 5.64 -1.42 -11.68
N LEU A 154 5.18 -0.78 -12.76
CA LEU A 154 4.87 0.66 -12.76
C LEU A 154 3.74 1.03 -11.78
N ARG A 155 2.73 0.15 -11.65
CA ARG A 155 1.68 0.30 -10.63
C ARG A 155 2.21 0.10 -9.21
N LYS A 156 3.18 -0.79 -9.01
CA LYS A 156 3.90 -0.93 -7.73
C LYS A 156 4.76 0.31 -7.44
N GLY A 157 5.43 0.89 -8.43
CA GLY A 157 6.22 2.12 -8.30
C GLY A 157 5.41 3.38 -7.97
N THR A 158 4.09 3.35 -8.17
CA THR A 158 3.15 4.41 -7.75
C THR A 158 2.46 4.13 -6.41
N MET A 159 2.69 2.95 -5.82
CA MET A 159 2.30 2.60 -4.46
C MET A 159 3.53 2.70 -3.56
N THR A 160 3.82 3.90 -3.07
CA THR A 160 4.86 4.14 -2.06
C THR A 160 4.47 3.46 -0.75
N THR A 161 4.81 2.19 -0.60
CA THR A 161 4.85 1.47 0.67
C THR A 161 6.30 1.37 1.13
N LEU A 162 6.54 1.44 2.44
CA LEU A 162 7.87 1.33 3.04
C LEU A 162 8.37 -0.12 3.09
N LEU A 163 7.45 -1.06 3.18
CA LEU A 163 7.64 -2.50 3.21
C LEU A 163 7.04 -3.11 1.96
N ASN A 164 7.49 -4.32 1.61
CA ASN A 164 6.95 -5.03 0.47
C ASN A 164 5.55 -5.55 0.82
N PRO A 165 4.49 -5.13 0.10
CA PRO A 165 3.13 -5.54 0.45
C PRO A 165 2.80 -6.96 -0.02
N TYR A 166 3.71 -7.66 -0.70
CA TYR A 166 3.50 -8.99 -1.26
C TYR A 166 4.50 -10.04 -0.76
N PHE A 167 4.01 -11.25 -0.50
CA PHE A 167 4.79 -12.48 -0.32
C PHE A 167 4.65 -13.33 -1.58
N GLY A 168 5.58 -13.15 -2.54
CA GLY A 168 5.45 -13.72 -3.87
C GLY A 168 4.27 -13.12 -4.62
N GLU A 169 3.25 -13.93 -4.92
CA GLU A 169 1.99 -13.50 -5.55
C GLU A 169 0.88 -13.13 -4.53
N PHE A 170 1.03 -13.50 -3.27
CA PHE A 170 0.03 -13.32 -2.22
C PHE A 170 0.24 -12.00 -1.46
N GLY A 171 -0.82 -11.44 -0.86
CA GLY A 171 -0.78 -10.17 -0.12
C GLY A 171 -1.40 -9.02 -0.90
N GLY A 172 -0.82 -7.82 -0.79
CA GLY A 172 -1.29 -6.58 -1.41
C GLY A 172 -2.27 -5.79 -0.54
N MET A 173 -2.80 -4.71 -1.12
CA MET A 173 -3.75 -3.79 -0.46
C MET A 173 -5.06 -3.73 -1.25
N TYR A 174 -5.80 -4.83 -1.26
CA TYR A 174 -7.09 -4.92 -1.98
C TYR A 174 -8.24 -4.33 -1.16
N VAL A 175 -8.21 -3.02 -0.95
CA VAL A 175 -9.22 -2.26 -0.21
C VAL A 175 -9.79 -1.10 -1.04
N PRO A 176 -10.95 -0.54 -0.67
CA PRO A 176 -11.42 0.72 -1.24
C PRO A 176 -10.39 1.85 -1.07
N GLN A 177 -10.30 2.72 -2.07
CA GLN A 177 -9.31 3.82 -2.11
C GLN A 177 -9.33 4.71 -0.85
N ILE A 178 -10.50 4.88 -0.22
CA ILE A 178 -10.69 5.68 0.99
C ILE A 178 -9.89 5.15 2.20
N LEU A 179 -9.53 3.86 2.23
CA LEU A 179 -8.75 3.25 3.31
C LEU A 179 -7.23 3.32 3.09
N MET A 180 -6.78 3.70 1.88
CA MET A 180 -5.36 3.77 1.57
C MET A 180 -4.57 4.72 2.49
N PRO A 181 -5.06 5.93 2.83
CA PRO A 181 -4.36 6.81 3.77
C PRO A 181 -4.19 6.18 5.17
N ALA A 182 -5.23 5.49 5.65
CA ALA A 182 -5.21 4.84 6.96
C ALA A 182 -4.17 3.70 7.02
N LEU A 183 -4.08 2.89 5.96
CA LEU A 183 -3.09 1.81 5.87
C LEU A 183 -1.65 2.34 5.76
N ARG A 184 -1.43 3.44 5.01
CA ARG A 184 -0.11 4.09 4.92
C ARG A 184 0.33 4.68 6.26
N GLN A 185 -0.56 5.40 6.94
CA GLN A 185 -0.28 5.92 8.28
C GLN A 185 0.08 4.78 9.25
N LEU A 186 -0.63 3.66 9.16
CA LEU A 186 -0.38 2.47 9.98
C LEU A 186 1.00 1.85 9.68
N GLU A 187 1.37 1.72 8.41
CA GLU A 187 2.67 1.21 7.97
C GLU A 187 3.82 2.11 8.46
N GLU A 188 3.71 3.42 8.25
CA GLU A 188 4.70 4.40 8.70
C GLU A 188 4.90 4.35 10.21
N ALA A 189 3.80 4.30 10.97
CA ALA A 189 3.84 4.21 12.42
C ALA A 189 4.51 2.91 12.88
N PHE A 190 4.22 1.79 12.21
CA PHE A 190 4.81 0.49 12.54
C PHE A 190 6.31 0.45 12.23
N VAL A 191 6.74 0.90 11.05
CA VAL A 191 8.15 0.95 10.68
C VAL A 191 8.93 1.87 11.63
N SER A 192 8.32 2.98 12.06
CA SER A 192 8.88 3.84 13.11
C SER A 192 9.01 3.11 14.45
N ALA A 193 7.95 2.45 14.91
CA ALA A 193 7.90 1.75 16.19
C ALA A 193 8.86 0.55 16.26
N GLN A 194 9.09 -0.14 15.14
CA GLN A 194 10.06 -1.23 15.06
C GLN A 194 11.50 -0.77 15.28
N LYS A 195 11.82 0.49 14.94
CA LYS A 195 13.15 1.09 15.12
C LYS A 195 13.31 1.82 16.44
N ASP A 196 12.23 2.00 17.20
CA ASP A 196 12.19 2.79 18.42
C ASP A 196 12.44 1.90 19.66
N PRO A 197 13.60 2.05 20.34
CA PRO A 197 13.93 1.22 21.51
C PRO A 197 12.96 1.41 22.67
N GLU A 198 12.36 2.59 22.84
CA GLU A 198 11.41 2.85 23.92
C GLU A 198 10.10 2.09 23.69
N PHE A 199 9.62 2.07 22.44
CA PHE A 199 8.47 1.27 22.05
C PHE A 199 8.73 -0.22 22.30
N GLN A 200 9.89 -0.72 21.88
CA GLN A 200 10.27 -2.12 22.08
C GLN A 200 10.38 -2.45 23.58
N ALA A 201 10.94 -1.56 24.39
CA ALA A 201 11.03 -1.74 25.84
C ALA A 201 9.64 -1.81 26.49
N GLN A 202 8.75 -0.88 26.13
CA GLN A 202 7.38 -0.86 26.64
C GLN A 202 6.59 -2.11 26.23
N PHE A 203 6.70 -2.54 24.97
CA PHE A 203 6.05 -3.74 24.50
C PHE A 203 6.56 -4.99 25.23
N ASN A 204 7.87 -5.13 25.38
CA ASN A 204 8.48 -6.25 26.09
C ASN A 204 8.12 -6.27 27.59
N ASP A 205 8.00 -5.10 28.22
CA ASP A 205 7.52 -4.98 29.59
C ASP A 205 6.10 -5.52 29.74
N LEU A 206 5.18 -5.10 28.86
CA LEU A 206 3.80 -5.63 28.84
C LEU A 206 3.77 -7.13 28.58
N LEU A 207 4.55 -7.63 27.62
CA LEU A 207 4.61 -9.07 27.35
C LEU A 207 5.09 -9.86 28.56
N LYS A 208 6.08 -9.37 29.28
CA LYS A 208 6.66 -10.06 30.44
C LYS A 208 5.78 -9.93 31.68
N ASN A 209 5.48 -8.71 32.08
CA ASN A 209 4.92 -8.38 33.39
C ASN A 209 3.39 -8.37 33.41
N TYR A 210 2.74 -8.19 32.25
CA TYR A 210 1.28 -8.26 32.13
C TYR A 210 0.82 -9.56 31.46
N ALA A 211 1.39 -9.93 30.31
CA ALA A 211 0.96 -11.12 29.57
C ALA A 211 1.53 -12.44 30.12
N GLY A 212 2.66 -12.40 30.85
CA GLY A 212 3.29 -13.57 31.48
C GLY A 212 4.30 -14.32 30.60
N ARG A 213 4.96 -13.65 29.65
CA ARG A 213 6.03 -14.24 28.83
C ARG A 213 7.35 -14.37 29.62
N PRO A 214 8.21 -15.36 29.30
CA PRO A 214 8.01 -16.43 28.30
C PRO A 214 7.07 -17.54 28.80
N THR A 215 6.27 -18.09 27.89
CA THR A 215 5.40 -19.23 28.16
C THR A 215 6.19 -20.55 28.22
N ALA A 216 5.75 -21.47 29.07
CA ALA A 216 6.39 -22.78 29.25
C ALA A 216 6.41 -23.63 27.96
N LEU A 217 7.36 -24.58 27.91
CA LEU A 217 7.41 -25.64 26.91
C LEU A 217 7.30 -26.99 27.63
N THR A 218 6.15 -27.67 27.52
CA THR A 218 5.85 -28.87 28.32
C THR A 218 6.03 -30.13 27.48
N LYS A 219 6.88 -31.07 27.92
CA LYS A 219 7.03 -32.40 27.30
C LYS A 219 5.84 -33.30 27.64
N CYS A 220 5.17 -33.86 26.62
CA CYS A 220 4.02 -34.75 26.79
C CYS A 220 4.46 -36.22 26.94
N GLN A 221 4.74 -36.65 28.17
CA GLN A 221 5.26 -38.00 28.43
C GLN A 221 4.21 -39.10 28.16
N ASN A 222 2.97 -38.88 28.57
CA ASN A 222 1.94 -39.92 28.56
C ASN A 222 1.38 -40.21 27.16
N ILE A 223 1.14 -39.17 26.36
CA ILE A 223 0.51 -39.31 25.04
C ILE A 223 1.44 -40.02 24.03
N THR A 224 2.76 -39.86 24.18
CA THR A 224 3.74 -40.48 23.28
C THR A 224 4.26 -41.83 23.79
N ALA A 225 3.68 -42.37 24.86
CA ALA A 225 4.09 -43.66 25.43
C ALA A 225 3.98 -44.78 24.38
N GLY A 226 5.04 -45.58 24.24
CA GLY A 226 5.11 -46.65 23.23
C GLY A 226 5.45 -46.19 21.80
N THR A 227 5.78 -44.91 21.60
CA THR A 227 6.22 -44.37 20.32
C THR A 227 7.63 -43.79 20.42
N ASN A 228 8.33 -43.66 19.28
CA ASN A 228 9.61 -42.94 19.22
C ASN A 228 9.45 -41.41 19.07
N THR A 229 8.22 -40.90 19.18
CA THR A 229 7.94 -39.47 19.02
C THR A 229 8.17 -38.74 20.34
N THR A 230 8.91 -37.63 20.31
CA THR A 230 8.95 -36.69 21.44
C THR A 230 8.09 -35.48 21.13
N LEU A 231 7.01 -35.30 21.88
CA LEU A 231 6.08 -34.18 21.70
C LEU A 231 6.28 -33.12 22.79
N TYR A 232 6.38 -31.86 22.37
CA TYR A 232 6.36 -30.69 23.25
C TYR A 232 5.16 -29.79 22.92
N LEU A 233 4.55 -29.20 23.94
CA LEU A 233 3.52 -28.19 23.81
C LEU A 233 4.07 -26.81 24.19
N LYS A 234 4.02 -25.86 23.25
CA LYS A 234 4.29 -24.45 23.53
C LYS A 234 3.04 -23.83 24.17
N ARG A 235 3.14 -23.47 25.46
CA ARG A 235 2.00 -23.18 26.34
C ARG A 235 1.43 -21.76 26.20
N GLU A 236 1.03 -21.37 25.00
CA GLU A 236 0.34 -20.07 24.78
C GLU A 236 -1.06 -20.03 25.42
N ASP A 237 -1.59 -21.18 25.87
CA ASP A 237 -2.79 -21.27 26.70
C ASP A 237 -2.61 -20.65 28.10
N LEU A 238 -1.37 -20.55 28.59
CA LEU A 238 -1.05 -19.93 29.88
C LEU A 238 -0.85 -18.42 29.81
N LEU A 239 -0.81 -17.86 28.61
CA LEU A 239 -0.68 -16.41 28.43
C LEU A 239 -1.93 -15.73 28.99
N HIS A 240 -1.80 -14.54 29.58
CA HIS A 240 -2.98 -13.78 30.03
C HIS A 240 -4.00 -13.63 28.90
N GLY A 241 -5.28 -13.90 29.17
CA GLY A 241 -6.33 -14.00 28.14
C GLY A 241 -6.55 -15.42 27.57
N GLY A 242 -5.63 -16.36 27.83
CA GLY A 242 -5.79 -17.79 27.52
C GLY A 242 -5.47 -18.20 26.08
N ALA A 243 -4.87 -17.31 25.28
CA ALA A 243 -4.47 -17.60 23.91
C ALA A 243 -3.36 -16.65 23.43
N HIS A 244 -2.69 -17.03 22.34
CA HIS A 244 -1.64 -16.24 21.68
C HIS A 244 -2.10 -14.85 21.18
N LYS A 245 -3.41 -14.59 21.11
CA LYS A 245 -3.97 -13.32 20.61
C LYS A 245 -3.53 -12.11 21.45
N THR A 246 -3.29 -12.30 22.75
CA THR A 246 -2.82 -11.23 23.64
C THR A 246 -1.49 -10.62 23.18
N ASN A 247 -0.63 -11.39 22.53
CA ASN A 247 0.66 -10.90 22.04
C ASN A 247 0.47 -9.73 21.05
N GLN A 248 -0.33 -9.95 20.00
CA GLN A 248 -0.48 -8.96 18.93
C GLN A 248 -1.38 -7.78 19.31
N VAL A 249 -2.42 -7.99 20.14
CA VAL A 249 -3.33 -6.89 20.55
C VAL A 249 -2.63 -5.87 21.43
N LEU A 250 -1.67 -6.29 22.27
CA LEU A 250 -0.86 -5.37 23.06
C LEU A 250 0.01 -4.50 22.14
N GLY A 251 0.65 -5.09 21.13
CA GLY A 251 1.44 -4.36 20.15
C GLY A 251 0.61 -3.38 19.33
N GLN A 252 -0.54 -3.83 18.81
CA GLN A 252 -1.45 -2.96 18.04
C GLN A 252 -2.07 -1.84 18.89
N ALA A 253 -2.41 -2.10 20.16
CA ALA A 253 -2.95 -1.07 21.04
C ALA A 253 -1.89 -0.02 21.42
N LEU A 254 -0.64 -0.44 21.64
CA LEU A 254 0.47 0.51 21.80
C LEU A 254 0.69 1.35 20.54
N LEU A 255 0.61 0.73 19.37
CA LEU A 255 0.74 1.44 18.10
C LEU A 255 -0.41 2.46 17.89
N ALA A 256 -1.64 2.09 18.26
CA ALA A 256 -2.79 2.99 18.25
C ALA A 256 -2.54 4.23 19.12
N LYS A 257 -2.02 4.05 20.34
CA LYS A 257 -1.65 5.17 21.22
C LYS A 257 -0.55 6.05 20.63
N ARG A 258 0.48 5.44 20.01
CA ARG A 258 1.55 6.18 19.34
C ARG A 258 1.01 7.05 18.20
N MET A 259 0.02 6.55 17.46
CA MET A 259 -0.67 7.30 16.40
C MET A 259 -1.67 8.35 16.93
N GLY A 260 -1.81 8.51 18.24
CA GLY A 260 -2.76 9.46 18.85
C GLY A 260 -4.23 9.02 18.74
N LYS A 261 -4.49 7.75 18.39
CA LYS A 261 -5.86 7.20 18.30
C LYS A 261 -6.40 6.98 19.71
N THR A 262 -7.69 7.27 19.90
CA THR A 262 -8.37 7.13 21.20
C THR A 262 -9.33 5.94 21.23
N GLU A 263 -9.60 5.34 20.07
CA GLU A 263 -10.59 4.28 19.93
C GLU A 263 -10.01 3.06 19.20
N ILE A 264 -10.51 1.87 19.56
CA ILE A 264 -10.20 0.59 18.92
C ILE A 264 -11.48 0.00 18.34
N ILE A 265 -11.41 -0.41 17.08
CA ILE A 265 -12.40 -1.23 16.40
C ILE A 265 -11.83 -2.63 16.27
N ALA A 266 -12.61 -3.66 16.59
CA ALA A 266 -12.22 -5.05 16.33
C ALA A 266 -13.41 -5.88 15.88
N GLU A 267 -13.15 -6.99 15.21
CA GLU A 267 -14.13 -7.99 14.82
C GLU A 267 -13.91 -9.30 15.56
N THR A 268 -14.96 -10.08 15.84
CA THR A 268 -14.75 -11.40 16.42
C THR A 268 -15.83 -12.41 16.06
N GLY A 269 -15.43 -13.68 15.98
CA GLY A 269 -16.32 -14.83 15.80
C GLY A 269 -16.44 -15.59 17.12
N ALA A 270 -15.49 -16.48 17.42
CA ALA A 270 -15.47 -17.23 18.69
C ALA A 270 -15.34 -16.35 19.96
N GLY A 271 -15.01 -15.06 19.83
CA GLY A 271 -14.94 -14.09 20.93
C GLY A 271 -13.55 -13.90 21.54
N GLN A 272 -12.59 -14.78 21.27
CA GLN A 272 -11.23 -14.68 21.85
C GLN A 272 -10.49 -13.40 21.41
N HIS A 273 -10.61 -13.00 20.14
CA HIS A 273 -10.01 -11.74 19.67
C HIS A 273 -10.71 -10.52 20.26
N GLY A 274 -12.04 -10.56 20.40
CA GLY A 274 -12.79 -9.51 21.07
C GLY A 274 -12.37 -9.32 22.52
N VAL A 275 -12.25 -10.41 23.29
CA VAL A 275 -11.77 -10.36 24.68
C VAL A 275 -10.34 -9.82 24.76
N ALA A 276 -9.45 -10.25 23.85
CA ALA A 276 -8.07 -9.75 23.78
C ALA A 276 -8.00 -8.24 23.42
N SER A 277 -8.87 -7.78 22.52
CA SER A 277 -8.96 -6.36 22.15
C SER A 277 -9.51 -5.51 23.31
N ALA A 278 -10.53 -6.02 23.99
CA ALA A 278 -11.14 -5.37 25.15
C ALA A 278 -10.15 -5.23 26.32
N LEU A 279 -9.41 -6.29 26.66
CA LEU A 279 -8.44 -6.25 27.76
C LEU A 279 -7.30 -5.27 27.48
N ALA A 280 -6.77 -5.24 26.25
CA ALA A 280 -5.69 -4.34 25.88
C ALA A 280 -6.17 -2.88 25.88
N SER A 281 -7.39 -2.64 25.40
CA SER A 281 -8.01 -1.32 25.40
C SER A 281 -8.27 -0.82 26.83
N ALA A 282 -8.78 -1.68 27.71
CA ALA A 282 -8.99 -1.36 29.12
C ALA A 282 -7.68 -1.01 29.84
N LEU A 283 -6.61 -1.78 29.59
CA LEU A 283 -5.28 -1.54 30.16
C LEU A 283 -4.70 -0.19 29.71
N LEU A 284 -4.88 0.16 28.44
CA LEU A 284 -4.20 1.30 27.82
C LEU A 284 -5.05 2.58 27.75
N GLY A 285 -6.30 2.52 28.21
CA GLY A 285 -7.23 3.65 28.28
C GLY A 285 -7.83 4.01 26.92
N LEU A 286 -8.12 3.02 26.09
CA LEU A 286 -8.72 3.18 24.76
C LEU A 286 -10.19 2.76 24.78
N LYS A 287 -11.06 3.50 24.08
CA LYS A 287 -12.47 3.11 23.93
C LYS A 287 -12.57 1.97 22.91
N CYS A 288 -13.10 0.82 23.32
CA CYS A 288 -13.17 -0.36 22.46
C CYS A 288 -14.60 -0.65 22.00
N ARG A 289 -14.77 -0.85 20.70
CA ARG A 289 -16.02 -1.37 20.10
C ARG A 289 -15.74 -2.59 19.24
N ILE A 290 -16.55 -3.62 19.43
CA ILE A 290 -16.30 -4.97 18.91
C ILE A 290 -17.52 -5.42 18.11
N TYR A 291 -17.30 -5.65 16.82
CA TYR A 291 -18.30 -6.20 15.91
C TYR A 291 -18.30 -7.72 15.99
N MET A 292 -19.48 -8.31 16.16
CA MET A 292 -19.64 -9.75 16.32
C MET A 292 -20.93 -10.21 15.66
N GLY A 293 -20.88 -11.28 14.84
CA GLY A 293 -22.08 -11.81 14.19
C GLY A 293 -23.16 -12.17 15.21
N ALA A 294 -24.42 -11.81 14.97
CA ALA A 294 -25.50 -11.99 15.96
C ALA A 294 -25.65 -13.46 16.41
N LYS A 295 -25.43 -14.42 15.50
CA LYS A 295 -25.43 -15.86 15.85
C LYS A 295 -24.27 -16.23 16.77
N ASP A 296 -23.12 -15.61 16.58
CA ASP A 296 -21.95 -15.85 17.42
C ASP A 296 -22.13 -15.19 18.79
N VAL A 297 -22.78 -14.03 18.87
CA VAL A 297 -23.16 -13.36 20.15
C VAL A 297 -24.00 -14.29 21.02
N GLU A 298 -25.03 -14.93 20.45
CA GLU A 298 -25.87 -15.89 21.18
C GLU A 298 -25.05 -17.08 21.69
N ARG A 299 -24.26 -17.69 20.80
CA ARG A 299 -23.46 -18.89 21.09
C ARG A 299 -22.31 -18.64 22.08
N GLN A 300 -21.75 -17.43 22.08
CA GLN A 300 -20.55 -17.08 22.86
C GLN A 300 -20.87 -16.08 23.97
N SER A 301 -22.04 -16.21 24.59
CA SER A 301 -22.50 -15.39 25.72
C SER A 301 -21.43 -15.16 26.80
N PRO A 302 -20.60 -16.15 27.22
CA PRO A 302 -19.54 -15.91 28.21
C PRO A 302 -18.46 -14.92 27.74
N ASN A 303 -18.09 -14.94 26.46
CA ASN A 303 -17.08 -14.01 25.93
C ASN A 303 -17.68 -12.61 25.73
N VAL A 304 -18.93 -12.51 25.29
CA VAL A 304 -19.64 -11.22 25.20
C VAL A 304 -19.72 -10.55 26.57
N PHE A 305 -20.03 -11.32 27.61
CA PHE A 305 -20.05 -10.81 28.98
C PHE A 305 -18.67 -10.32 29.43
N ARG A 306 -17.59 -11.08 29.17
CA ARG A 306 -16.21 -10.65 29.47
C ARG A 306 -15.83 -9.34 28.76
N MET A 307 -16.16 -9.21 27.48
CA MET A 307 -15.89 -7.98 26.72
C MET A 307 -16.58 -6.77 27.36
N ARG A 308 -17.85 -6.90 27.73
CA ARG A 308 -18.62 -5.84 28.40
C ARG A 308 -18.09 -5.51 29.80
N LEU A 309 -17.69 -6.52 30.57
CA LEU A 309 -17.05 -6.32 31.88
C LEU A 309 -15.75 -5.51 31.79
N MET A 310 -15.01 -5.65 30.68
CA MET A 310 -13.81 -4.86 30.38
C MET A 310 -14.13 -3.48 29.80
N GLY A 311 -15.41 -3.09 29.71
CA GLY A 311 -15.83 -1.78 29.22
C GLY A 311 -15.95 -1.65 27.70
N ALA A 312 -15.82 -2.76 26.95
CA ALA A 312 -16.01 -2.74 25.51
C ALA A 312 -17.49 -2.74 25.11
N GLU A 313 -17.81 -1.97 24.08
CA GLU A 313 -19.11 -2.02 23.41
C GLU A 313 -19.15 -3.22 22.45
N VAL A 314 -20.12 -4.12 22.60
CA VAL A 314 -20.29 -5.27 21.70
C VAL A 314 -21.48 -5.00 20.79
N ILE A 315 -21.20 -4.90 19.48
CA ILE A 315 -22.16 -4.53 18.43
C ILE A 315 -22.53 -5.79 17.64
N PRO A 316 -23.77 -6.32 17.80
CA PRO A 316 -24.23 -7.48 17.05
C PRO A 316 -24.46 -7.14 15.57
N VAL A 317 -23.91 -7.96 14.67
CA VAL A 317 -24.06 -7.80 13.22
C VAL A 317 -25.12 -8.78 12.71
N HIS A 318 -26.20 -8.22 12.17
CA HIS A 318 -27.33 -8.96 11.61
C HIS A 318 -27.29 -9.07 10.08
N SER A 319 -26.39 -8.34 9.42
CA SER A 319 -26.25 -8.36 7.96
C SER A 319 -25.69 -9.71 7.48
N GLY A 320 -26.07 -10.09 6.25
CA GLY A 320 -25.55 -11.28 5.58
C GLY A 320 -25.80 -12.59 6.34
N SER A 321 -24.74 -13.36 6.58
CA SER A 321 -24.83 -14.66 7.27
C SER A 321 -24.88 -14.53 8.80
N ALA A 322 -24.67 -13.32 9.33
CA ALA A 322 -24.51 -12.98 10.74
C ALA A 322 -23.38 -13.77 11.44
N THR A 323 -22.22 -13.87 10.78
CA THR A 323 -21.00 -14.53 11.29
C THR A 323 -19.75 -13.62 11.20
N LEU A 324 -18.56 -14.16 11.52
CA LEU A 324 -17.28 -13.43 11.47
C LEU A 324 -17.06 -12.62 10.18
N LYS A 325 -17.38 -13.18 9.01
CA LYS A 325 -17.18 -12.46 7.73
C LYS A 325 -17.99 -11.16 7.68
N ASP A 326 -19.22 -11.19 8.17
CA ASP A 326 -20.10 -10.01 8.18
C ASP A 326 -19.60 -9.00 9.23
N ALA A 327 -19.10 -9.48 10.37
CA ALA A 327 -18.45 -8.63 11.37
C ALA A 327 -17.20 -7.91 10.82
N CYS A 328 -16.35 -8.59 10.04
CA CYS A 328 -15.22 -7.96 9.33
C CYS A 328 -15.70 -6.81 8.43
N ASN A 329 -16.79 -7.01 7.69
CA ASN A 329 -17.31 -6.01 6.75
C ASN A 329 -17.82 -4.76 7.47
N GLU A 330 -18.56 -4.93 8.58
CA GLU A 330 -19.05 -3.80 9.37
C GLU A 330 -17.90 -3.07 10.08
N ALA A 331 -16.89 -3.79 10.59
CA ALA A 331 -15.70 -3.18 11.18
C ALA A 331 -14.91 -2.34 10.17
N LEU A 332 -14.72 -2.85 8.94
CA LEU A 332 -14.08 -2.09 7.86
C LEU A 332 -14.91 -0.88 7.41
N ARG A 333 -16.24 -1.01 7.41
CA ARG A 333 -17.15 0.09 7.08
C ARG A 333 -17.07 1.20 8.13
N ASP A 334 -17.09 0.86 9.41
CA ASP A 334 -16.85 1.82 10.49
C ASP A 334 -15.49 2.49 10.32
N TRP A 335 -14.43 1.70 10.14
CA TRP A 335 -13.08 2.23 10.00
C TRP A 335 -12.96 3.21 8.82
N SER A 336 -13.66 2.97 7.71
CA SER A 336 -13.65 3.89 6.57
C SER A 336 -14.17 5.30 6.88
N GLY A 337 -15.01 5.45 7.91
CA GLY A 337 -15.53 6.74 8.36
C GLY A 337 -14.90 7.27 9.65
N SER A 338 -14.07 6.48 10.34
CA SER A 338 -13.53 6.81 11.67
C SER A 338 -12.01 6.61 11.80
N TYR A 339 -11.30 6.29 10.71
CA TYR A 339 -9.86 5.98 10.74
C TYR A 339 -9.00 7.12 11.32
N GLU A 340 -9.46 8.36 11.31
CA GLU A 340 -8.74 9.49 11.91
C GLU A 340 -8.60 9.34 13.43
N THR A 341 -9.63 8.82 14.11
CA THR A 341 -9.69 8.70 15.57
C THR A 341 -9.56 7.26 16.07
N ALA A 342 -9.89 6.27 15.23
CA ALA A 342 -9.95 4.86 15.58
C ALA A 342 -8.89 4.02 14.85
N HIS A 343 -8.30 3.07 15.56
CA HIS A 343 -7.44 2.02 15.00
C HIS A 343 -8.23 0.72 14.83
N TYR A 344 -8.14 0.11 13.65
CA TYR A 344 -8.74 -1.20 13.39
C TYR A 344 -7.77 -2.31 13.81
N MET A 345 -8.13 -3.05 14.86
CA MET A 345 -7.32 -4.10 15.44
C MET A 345 -7.67 -5.45 14.81
N LEU A 346 -7.02 -5.79 13.71
CA LEU A 346 -7.27 -7.01 12.96
C LEU A 346 -6.77 -8.25 13.74
N GLY A 347 -7.58 -9.32 13.77
CA GLY A 347 -7.39 -10.45 14.68
C GLY A 347 -6.49 -11.60 14.23
N THR A 348 -5.85 -11.49 13.09
CA THR A 348 -5.08 -12.58 12.45
C THR A 348 -4.05 -12.04 11.46
N ALA A 349 -3.07 -12.86 11.07
CA ALA A 349 -2.11 -12.54 10.01
C ALA A 349 -2.74 -12.68 8.62
N ALA A 350 -3.71 -11.80 8.34
CA ALA A 350 -4.42 -11.71 7.07
C ALA A 350 -4.85 -10.26 6.82
N GLY A 351 -5.65 -10.03 5.77
CA GLY A 351 -6.12 -8.70 5.41
C GLY A 351 -5.10 -7.95 4.54
N PRO A 352 -5.34 -6.65 4.29
CA PRO A 352 -4.44 -5.85 3.47
C PRO A 352 -3.13 -5.58 4.20
N HIS A 353 -2.04 -5.42 3.44
CA HIS A 353 -0.82 -4.83 3.98
C HIS A 353 -1.15 -3.48 4.68
N PRO A 354 -0.64 -3.22 5.89
CA PRO A 354 0.47 -3.92 6.53
C PRO A 354 0.10 -4.98 7.61
N TYR A 355 -1.19 -5.32 7.78
CA TYR A 355 -1.61 -6.23 8.86
C TYR A 355 -0.90 -7.60 8.88
N PRO A 356 -0.68 -8.30 7.74
CA PRO A 356 0.05 -9.57 7.75
C PRO A 356 1.47 -9.47 8.32
N ASP A 357 2.15 -8.34 8.13
CA ASP A 357 3.48 -8.08 8.68
C ASP A 357 3.43 -7.72 10.18
N HIS A 358 2.32 -7.15 10.66
CA HIS A 358 2.15 -6.69 12.05
C HIS A 358 1.71 -7.80 13.02
N CYS A 359 0.95 -8.77 12.52
CA CYS A 359 0.34 -9.83 13.33
C CYS A 359 1.24 -11.06 13.51
N ALA A 360 2.32 -11.15 12.73
CA ALA A 360 3.35 -12.19 12.80
C ALA A 360 4.40 -11.82 13.84
#